data_AF-A0A923WZV1-F1
#
_entry.id   AF-A0A923WZV1-F1
#
_cell.length_a   1.000
_cell.length_b   1.000
_cell.length_c   1.000
_cell.angle_alpha   90.00
_cell.angle_beta   90.00
_cell.angle_gamma   90.00
#
_symmetry.space_group_name_H-M   'P 1'
#
loop_
_entity.id
_entity.type
_entity.pdbx_description
1 polymer ?
#
loop_
_entity_poly.entity_id
_entity_poly.type
_entity_poly.pdbx_seq_one_letter_code
_entity_poly.pdbx_strand_id
1 'polypeptide(L)'
;MNIIAKKITLGLVFSFVVAFVCVPQLLAKEGDERESPESTNTVVESTLIKKEMPENELESEQRDIPGSAEDNPDREARKEVGREKLESRKKAVCQNRQEKINSAMTNVGERSQNQFDRIGKIYEATVVFYNAKGLSVAGYDELVAKVNSAKAAAETAAQNLQSTPKLSCDSDGPKADVQAFRNKRLDKVEAFGSYRDAVKAFVKTVREAAKAVESADSVKPTNDGGTN
;
A
#
# COMPACT_ATOMS: atom_id res chain seq x y z
N MET A 1 1.68 53.92 8.52
CA MET A 1 1.59 52.47 8.26
C MET A 1 2.68 52.15 7.25
N ASN A 2 3.79 51.55 7.72
CA ASN A 2 4.98 51.33 6.89
C ASN A 2 4.88 49.99 6.18
N ILE A 3 4.87 50.03 4.85
CA ILE A 3 4.93 48.85 3.98
C ILE A 3 6.41 48.54 3.75
N ILE A 4 6.91 47.48 4.40
CA ILE A 4 8.30 47.02 4.24
C ILE A 4 8.35 46.07 3.04
N ALA A 5 8.82 46.58 1.90
CA ALA A 5 9.14 45.80 0.72
C ALA A 5 10.44 45.03 0.91
N LYS A 6 10.37 43.70 1.09
CA LYS A 6 11.54 42.82 1.05
C LYS A 6 11.76 42.33 -0.37
N LYS A 7 12.79 42.87 -1.04
CA LYS A 7 13.39 42.28 -2.25
C LYS A 7 14.16 41.03 -1.82
N ILE A 8 13.76 39.86 -2.30
CA ILE A 8 14.54 38.62 -2.15
C ILE A 8 15.22 38.34 -3.47
N THR A 9 16.54 38.38 -3.42
CA THR A 9 17.47 38.25 -4.53
C THR A 9 17.53 36.79 -4.99
N LEU A 10 17.35 36.64 -6.29
CA LEU A 10 17.47 35.43 -7.10
C LEU A 10 18.92 34.93 -7.08
N GLY A 11 19.15 33.65 -6.80
CA GLY A 11 20.48 33.06 -6.99
C GLY A 11 20.64 31.66 -6.42
N LEU A 12 20.27 30.64 -7.21
CA LEU A 12 21.05 29.38 -7.24
C LEU A 12 20.67 28.54 -8.46
N VAL A 13 21.64 28.40 -9.35
CA VAL A 13 21.63 27.54 -10.53
C VAL A 13 21.77 26.10 -10.05
N PHE A 14 20.70 25.30 -10.14
CA PHE A 14 20.76 23.86 -9.87
C PHE A 14 20.67 23.12 -11.22
N SER A 15 21.84 22.93 -11.83
CA SER A 15 22.02 22.08 -13.01
C SER A 15 22.05 20.61 -12.54
N PHE A 16 20.93 19.91 -12.63
CA PHE A 16 20.85 18.48 -12.37
C PHE A 16 20.82 17.73 -13.72
N VAL A 17 22.01 17.49 -14.27
CA VAL A 17 22.22 16.54 -15.37
C VAL A 17 22.33 15.16 -14.73
N VAL A 18 21.25 14.37 -14.77
CA VAL A 18 21.30 12.95 -14.44
C VAL A 18 21.27 12.17 -15.75
N ALA A 19 22.47 11.86 -16.26
CA ALA A 19 22.67 10.81 -17.24
C ALA A 19 22.51 9.46 -16.52
N PHE A 20 21.35 8.82 -16.67
CA PHE A 20 21.19 7.40 -16.35
C PHE A 20 21.32 6.60 -17.64
N VAL A 21 22.57 6.28 -17.98
CA VAL A 21 22.91 5.26 -18.97
C VAL A 21 23.17 3.96 -18.19
N CYS A 22 22.72 2.84 -18.78
CA CYS A 22 23.06 1.46 -18.46
C CYS A 22 22.14 0.74 -17.47
N VAL A 23 21.24 -0.12 -17.98
CA VAL A 23 20.95 -1.49 -17.49
C VAL A 23 20.47 -2.32 -18.71
N PRO A 24 20.84 -3.62 -18.81
CA PRO A 24 21.10 -4.30 -20.07
C PRO A 24 19.88 -4.99 -20.70
N GLN A 25 20.05 -5.34 -21.98
CA GLN A 25 19.14 -6.20 -22.72
C GLN A 25 19.01 -7.56 -22.03
N LEU A 26 17.77 -7.92 -21.73
CA LEU A 26 17.40 -9.21 -21.18
C LEU A 26 16.28 -9.78 -22.06
N LEU A 27 16.67 -10.80 -22.83
CA LEU A 27 15.87 -11.86 -23.44
C LEU A 27 14.59 -11.44 -24.19
N ALA A 28 14.76 -11.23 -25.49
CA ALA A 28 13.71 -11.46 -26.48
C ALA A 28 13.24 -12.93 -26.40
N LYS A 29 11.95 -13.11 -26.10
CA LYS A 29 11.20 -14.32 -26.46
C LYS A 29 10.04 -13.87 -27.34
N GLU A 30 10.15 -14.22 -28.62
CA GLU A 30 9.14 -14.00 -29.66
C GLU A 30 7.84 -14.75 -29.34
N GLY A 31 6.73 -14.08 -29.69
CA GLY A 31 5.51 -14.67 -30.26
C GLY A 31 4.63 -15.50 -29.33
N ASP A 32 3.51 -14.92 -28.88
CA ASP A 32 2.23 -15.35 -29.44
C ASP A 32 1.14 -14.27 -29.24
N GLU A 33 0.29 -14.12 -30.25
CA GLU A 33 -0.87 -13.25 -30.27
C GLU A 33 -2.04 -13.90 -29.52
N ARG A 34 -2.74 -13.15 -28.66
CA ARG A 34 -4.21 -12.98 -28.68
C ARG A 34 -4.82 -12.56 -27.33
N GLU A 35 -5.72 -11.59 -27.47
CA GLU A 35 -7.01 -11.41 -26.78
C GLU A 35 -7.08 -11.36 -25.25
N SER A 36 -7.47 -10.18 -24.78
CA SER A 36 -8.54 -9.90 -23.79
C SER A 36 -8.74 -10.85 -22.60
N PRO A 37 -8.68 -10.33 -21.35
CA PRO A 37 -9.39 -10.95 -20.25
C PRO A 37 -10.60 -10.09 -19.83
N GLU A 38 -11.76 -10.52 -20.31
CA GLU A 38 -13.01 -10.42 -19.58
C GLU A 38 -12.97 -11.34 -18.34
N SER A 39 -13.66 -10.91 -17.30
CA SER A 39 -13.73 -11.56 -15.99
C SER A 39 -14.07 -13.04 -16.05
N THR A 40 -13.32 -13.88 -15.34
CA THR A 40 -13.84 -15.15 -14.82
C THR A 40 -13.23 -15.46 -13.45
N ASN A 41 -14.14 -15.70 -12.50
CA ASN A 41 -13.87 -16.13 -11.14
C ASN A 41 -13.07 -17.43 -11.13
N THR A 42 -11.85 -17.42 -10.59
CA THR A 42 -11.12 -18.65 -10.30
C THR A 42 -11.50 -19.13 -8.91
N VAL A 43 -12.47 -20.04 -8.87
CA VAL A 43 -12.70 -20.95 -7.76
C VAL A 43 -11.43 -21.79 -7.61
N VAL A 44 -10.74 -21.64 -6.48
CA VAL A 44 -9.61 -22.51 -6.13
C VAL A 44 -10.21 -23.85 -5.70
N GLU A 45 -10.29 -24.76 -6.67
CA GLU A 45 -10.61 -26.16 -6.49
C GLU A 45 -9.48 -26.83 -5.69
N SER A 46 -9.75 -27.04 -4.40
CA SER A 46 -8.85 -27.68 -3.47
C SER A 46 -8.73 -29.16 -3.85
N THR A 47 -7.62 -29.51 -4.49
CA THR A 47 -7.30 -30.88 -4.90
C THR A 47 -7.11 -31.74 -3.65
N LEU A 48 -8.07 -32.62 -3.43
CA LEU A 48 -8.18 -33.56 -2.34
C LEU A 48 -7.20 -34.72 -2.60
N ILE A 49 -6.02 -34.68 -1.97
CA ILE A 49 -5.10 -35.83 -1.94
C ILE A 49 -5.71 -36.88 -1.00
N LYS A 50 -6.52 -37.76 -1.58
CA LYS A 50 -7.00 -38.99 -0.95
C LYS A 50 -5.85 -40.00 -0.95
N LYS A 51 -5.13 -40.11 0.17
CA LYS A 51 -4.22 -41.22 0.43
C LYS A 51 -5.05 -42.42 0.88
N GLU A 52 -5.23 -43.37 -0.02
CA GLU A 52 -5.72 -44.72 0.30
C GLU A 52 -4.66 -45.42 1.16
N MET A 53 -5.05 -45.80 2.37
CA MET A 53 -4.32 -46.75 3.20
C MET A 53 -4.92 -48.13 2.96
N PRO A 54 -4.10 -49.19 2.75
CA PRO A 54 -4.60 -50.55 2.64
C PRO A 54 -5.14 -51.05 3.99
N GLU A 55 -6.35 -51.60 3.94
CA GLU A 55 -6.90 -52.49 4.96
C GLU A 55 -5.96 -53.70 5.09
N ASN A 56 -5.30 -53.80 6.24
CA ASN A 56 -4.71 -55.05 6.69
C ASN A 56 -5.40 -55.41 8.00
N GLU A 57 -6.08 -56.55 7.97
CA GLU A 57 -6.63 -57.26 9.10
C GLU A 57 -5.59 -57.33 10.23
N LEU A 58 -5.91 -56.67 11.34
CA LEU A 58 -5.33 -57.03 12.62
C LEU A 58 -6.49 -57.54 13.47
N GLU A 59 -6.65 -58.87 13.41
CA GLU A 59 -7.54 -59.62 14.27
C GLU A 59 -7.35 -59.21 15.73
N SER A 60 -8.50 -59.02 16.35
CA SER A 60 -8.75 -58.61 17.71
C SER A 60 -8.31 -59.68 18.72
N GLU A 61 -7.19 -59.45 19.41
CA GLU A 61 -7.02 -60.02 20.76
C GLU A 61 -7.74 -59.10 21.75
N GLN A 62 -9.04 -59.37 21.88
CA GLN A 62 -9.95 -58.72 22.82
C GLN A 62 -9.57 -59.13 24.23
N ARG A 63 -8.63 -58.37 24.84
CA ARG A 63 -8.42 -58.40 26.28
C ARG A 63 -9.55 -57.64 26.94
N ASP A 64 -10.56 -58.39 27.37
CA ASP A 64 -11.48 -57.95 28.40
C ASP A 64 -10.67 -57.56 29.63
N ILE A 65 -10.45 -56.25 29.83
CA ILE A 65 -10.03 -55.70 31.12
C ILE A 65 -11.32 -55.32 31.84
N PRO A 66 -11.84 -56.16 32.75
CA PRO A 66 -12.99 -55.80 33.55
C PRO A 66 -12.58 -54.79 34.62
N GLY A 67 -13.40 -53.74 34.75
CA GLY A 67 -13.76 -53.17 36.05
C GLY A 67 -12.67 -52.46 36.86
N SER A 68 -12.61 -51.14 36.70
CA SER A 68 -12.88 -50.22 37.82
C SER A 68 -12.96 -48.80 37.27
N ALA A 69 -14.16 -48.42 36.82
CA ALA A 69 -14.56 -47.02 36.77
C ALA A 69 -14.86 -46.52 38.19
N GLU A 70 -13.91 -46.73 39.10
CA GLU A 70 -13.96 -46.11 40.42
C GLU A 70 -13.41 -44.69 40.28
N ASP A 71 -14.13 -43.73 40.86
CA ASP A 71 -13.77 -42.33 41.05
C ASP A 71 -12.38 -42.22 41.69
N ASN A 72 -11.34 -42.30 40.86
CA ASN A 72 -9.98 -42.10 41.32
C ASN A 72 -9.68 -40.60 41.21
N PRO A 73 -9.58 -39.86 42.35
CA PRO A 73 -9.43 -38.40 42.36
C PRO A 73 -8.21 -37.93 41.54
N ASP A 74 -7.21 -38.80 41.37
CA ASP A 74 -6.03 -38.54 40.54
C ASP A 74 -6.33 -38.37 39.05
N ARG A 75 -7.43 -38.95 38.54
CA ARG A 75 -7.81 -38.82 37.12
C ARG A 75 -8.43 -37.45 36.83
N GLU A 76 -9.26 -36.94 37.72
CA GLU A 76 -9.82 -35.59 37.60
C GLU A 76 -8.73 -34.52 37.80
N ALA A 77 -7.82 -34.70 38.77
CA ALA A 77 -6.67 -33.82 38.94
C ALA A 77 -5.77 -33.73 37.69
N ARG A 78 -5.50 -34.87 37.02
CA ARG A 78 -4.75 -34.89 35.76
C ARG A 78 -5.49 -34.20 34.61
N LYS A 79 -6.83 -34.30 34.55
CA LYS A 79 -7.65 -33.60 33.55
C LYS A 79 -7.59 -32.09 33.75
N GLU A 80 -7.70 -31.60 34.99
CA GLU A 80 -7.62 -30.16 35.30
C GLU A 80 -6.24 -29.59 34.96
N VAL A 81 -5.15 -30.24 35.37
CA VAL A 81 -3.78 -29.83 34.98
C VAL A 81 -3.61 -29.85 33.45
N GLY A 82 -4.24 -30.80 32.76
CA GLY A 82 -4.29 -30.85 31.30
C GLY A 82 -5.01 -29.65 30.69
N ARG A 83 -6.17 -29.28 31.23
CA ARG A 83 -6.95 -28.10 30.81
C ARG A 83 -6.17 -26.81 31.01
N GLU A 84 -5.58 -26.60 32.18
CA GLU A 84 -4.75 -25.42 32.48
C GLU A 84 -3.56 -25.30 31.52
N LYS A 85 -2.88 -26.41 31.20
CA LYS A 85 -1.78 -26.43 30.22
C LYS A 85 -2.27 -26.10 28.81
N LEU A 86 -3.47 -26.53 28.42
CA LEU A 86 -4.04 -26.21 27.12
C LEU A 86 -4.45 -24.74 27.05
N GLU A 87 -5.10 -24.20 28.07
CA GLU A 87 -5.51 -22.80 28.13
C GLU A 87 -4.30 -21.84 28.15
N SER A 88 -3.28 -22.14 28.94
CA SER A 88 -2.02 -21.36 28.93
C SER A 88 -1.33 -21.40 27.57
N ARG A 89 -1.28 -22.56 26.90
CA ARG A 89 -0.74 -22.68 25.54
C ARG A 89 -1.56 -21.90 24.51
N LYS A 90 -2.90 -21.97 24.56
CA LYS A 90 -3.80 -21.19 23.69
C LYS A 90 -3.56 -19.69 23.88
N LYS A 91 -3.47 -19.24 25.12
CA LYS A 91 -3.19 -17.83 25.46
C LYS A 91 -1.84 -17.38 24.91
N ALA A 92 -0.78 -18.16 25.11
CA ALA A 92 0.56 -17.85 24.58
C ALA A 92 0.58 -17.79 23.04
N VAL A 93 -0.12 -18.71 22.37
CA VAL A 93 -0.25 -18.69 20.89
C VAL A 93 -1.00 -17.44 20.44
N CYS A 94 -2.07 -17.06 21.15
CA CYS A 94 -2.81 -15.86 20.83
C CYS A 94 -1.93 -14.61 20.98
N GLN A 95 -1.24 -14.44 22.11
CA GLN A 95 -0.38 -13.28 22.39
C GLN A 95 0.72 -13.13 21.33
N ASN A 96 1.40 -14.23 20.98
CA ASN A 96 2.41 -14.23 19.91
C ASN A 96 1.83 -13.81 18.54
N ARG A 97 0.58 -14.20 18.24
CA ARG A 97 -0.09 -13.78 16.99
C ARG A 97 -0.50 -12.31 17.07
N GLN A 98 -1.04 -11.88 18.20
CA GLN A 98 -1.42 -10.49 18.46
C GLN A 98 -0.24 -9.54 18.24
N GLU A 99 0.93 -9.83 18.82
CA GLU A 99 2.13 -9.02 18.66
C GLU A 99 2.54 -8.90 17.19
N LYS A 100 2.58 -10.02 16.47
CA LYS A 100 2.91 -10.04 15.04
C LYS A 100 1.94 -9.22 14.21
N ILE A 101 0.64 -9.33 14.47
CA ILE A 101 -0.36 -8.57 13.72
C ILE A 101 -0.29 -7.09 14.07
N ASN A 102 -0.17 -6.73 15.35
CA ASN A 102 -0.04 -5.35 15.78
C ASN A 102 1.23 -4.69 15.20
N SER A 103 2.34 -5.42 15.15
CA SER A 103 3.56 -4.96 14.46
C SER A 103 3.30 -4.74 12.97
N ALA A 104 2.62 -5.67 12.29
CA ALA A 104 2.25 -5.51 10.89
C ALA A 104 1.33 -4.29 10.67
N MET A 105 0.37 -4.03 11.57
CA MET A 105 -0.51 -2.87 11.51
C MET A 105 0.28 -1.56 11.64
N THR A 106 1.20 -1.46 12.59
CA THR A 106 2.11 -0.31 12.74
C THR A 106 2.94 -0.07 11.48
N ASN A 107 3.58 -1.12 10.96
CA ASN A 107 4.40 -1.04 9.75
C ASN A 107 3.57 -0.58 8.53
N VAL A 108 2.30 -0.98 8.43
CA VAL A 108 1.40 -0.51 7.38
C VAL A 108 1.09 0.98 7.55
N GLY A 109 0.90 1.46 8.78
CA GLY A 109 0.72 2.88 9.09
C GLY A 109 1.92 3.73 8.67
N GLU A 110 3.14 3.31 9.04
CA GLU A 110 4.39 4.01 8.69
C GLU A 110 4.63 4.03 7.18
N ARG A 111 4.44 2.89 6.50
CA ARG A 111 4.56 2.82 5.03
C ARG A 111 3.54 3.72 4.34
N SER A 112 2.34 3.83 4.89
CA SER A 112 1.29 4.72 4.36
C SER A 112 1.71 6.18 4.48
N GLN A 113 2.25 6.61 5.61
CA GLN A 113 2.77 7.97 5.77
C GLN A 113 3.92 8.27 4.79
N ASN A 114 4.89 7.36 4.69
CA ASN A 114 6.00 7.50 3.75
C ASN A 114 5.52 7.62 2.29
N GLN A 115 4.48 6.88 1.91
CA GLN A 115 3.89 6.98 0.58
C GLN A 115 3.19 8.32 0.36
N PHE A 116 2.46 8.82 1.37
CA PHE A 116 1.80 10.12 1.33
C PHE A 116 2.82 11.25 1.11
N ASP A 117 3.88 11.26 1.91
CA ASP A 117 4.94 12.27 1.86
C ASP A 117 5.65 12.29 0.50
N ARG A 118 5.88 11.12 -0.09
CA ARG A 118 6.51 11.01 -1.43
C ARG A 118 5.64 11.63 -2.52
N ILE A 119 4.33 11.38 -2.50
CA ILE A 119 3.39 11.99 -3.46
C ILE A 119 3.36 13.51 -3.24
N GLY A 120 3.34 13.96 -1.98
CA GLY A 120 3.41 15.37 -1.61
C GLY A 120 4.65 16.09 -2.16
N LYS A 121 5.83 15.50 -1.99
CA LYS A 121 7.10 16.05 -2.52
C LYS A 121 7.09 16.23 -4.03
N ILE A 122 6.48 15.30 -4.78
CA ILE A 122 6.36 15.42 -6.24
C ILE A 122 5.47 16.62 -6.59
N TYR A 123 4.34 16.77 -5.90
CA TYR A 123 3.45 17.91 -6.10
C TYR A 123 4.14 19.25 -5.80
N GLU A 124 4.79 19.36 -4.64
CA GLU A 124 5.53 20.56 -4.23
C GLU A 124 6.64 20.93 -5.23
N ALA A 125 7.45 19.95 -5.64
CA ALA A 125 8.49 20.17 -6.65
C ALA A 125 7.91 20.67 -7.98
N THR A 126 6.74 20.16 -8.37
CA THR A 126 6.06 20.57 -9.61
C THR A 126 5.51 21.98 -9.52
N VAL A 127 4.96 22.39 -8.37
CA VAL A 127 4.53 23.77 -8.11
C VAL A 127 5.73 24.72 -8.15
N VAL A 128 6.85 24.36 -7.53
CA VAL A 128 8.09 25.15 -7.59
C VAL A 128 8.57 25.30 -9.03
N PHE A 129 8.58 24.20 -9.80
CA PHE A 129 8.95 24.23 -11.21
C PHE A 129 8.03 25.12 -12.06
N TYR A 130 6.71 25.00 -11.87
CA TYR A 130 5.70 25.83 -12.55
C TYR A 130 5.95 27.33 -12.33
N ASN A 131 6.16 27.73 -11.07
CA ASN A 131 6.43 29.11 -10.70
C ASN A 131 7.79 29.60 -11.23
N ALA A 132 8.84 28.78 -11.13
CA ALA A 132 10.19 29.14 -11.58
C ALA A 132 10.28 29.35 -13.09
N LYS A 133 9.47 28.62 -13.87
CA LYS A 133 9.40 28.75 -15.33
C LYS A 133 8.40 29.80 -15.81
N GLY A 134 7.63 30.42 -14.92
CA GLY A 134 6.61 31.41 -15.28
C GLY A 134 5.55 30.84 -16.24
N LEU A 135 5.21 29.56 -16.07
CA LEU A 135 4.27 28.88 -16.97
C LEU A 135 2.85 29.41 -16.74
N SER A 136 2.04 29.37 -17.79
CA SER A 136 0.61 29.62 -17.72
C SER A 136 -0.14 28.38 -18.20
N VAL A 137 -0.96 27.82 -17.32
CA VAL A 137 -1.79 26.65 -17.60
C VAL A 137 -3.26 27.04 -17.45
N ALA A 138 -4.05 26.80 -18.48
CA ALA A 138 -5.50 26.97 -18.40
C ALA A 138 -6.08 26.00 -17.37
N GLY A 139 -6.91 26.50 -16.44
CA GLY A 139 -7.51 25.69 -15.38
C GLY A 139 -6.54 25.25 -14.28
N TYR A 140 -5.40 25.95 -14.10
CA TYR A 140 -4.43 25.64 -13.05
C TYR A 140 -5.07 25.55 -11.65
N ASP A 141 -5.91 26.52 -11.30
CA ASP A 141 -6.54 26.57 -9.98
C ASP A 141 -7.47 25.37 -9.74
N GLU A 142 -8.17 24.90 -10.77
CA GLU A 142 -9.01 23.70 -10.69
C GLU A 142 -8.17 22.44 -10.48
N LEU A 143 -7.02 22.33 -11.15
CA LEU A 143 -6.09 21.21 -10.95
C LEU A 143 -5.52 21.21 -9.53
N VAL A 144 -5.12 22.38 -9.03
CA VAL A 144 -4.65 22.55 -7.65
C VAL A 144 -5.75 22.18 -6.65
N ALA A 145 -6.98 22.65 -6.87
CA ALA A 145 -8.12 22.29 -6.02
C ALA A 145 -8.38 20.78 -5.99
N LYS A 146 -8.33 20.10 -7.16
CA LYS A 146 -8.46 18.64 -7.26
C LYS A 146 -7.36 17.92 -6.49
N VAL A 147 -6.10 18.36 -6.63
CA VAL A 147 -4.97 17.77 -5.87
C VAL A 147 -5.15 17.97 -4.37
N ASN A 148 -5.55 19.17 -3.93
CA ASN A 148 -5.75 19.48 -2.51
C ASN A 148 -6.90 18.67 -1.90
N SER A 149 -8.01 18.53 -2.63
CA SER A 149 -9.13 17.69 -2.19
C SER A 149 -8.70 16.23 -2.06
N ALA A 150 -7.97 15.69 -3.04
CA ALA A 150 -7.50 14.31 -2.99
C ALA A 150 -6.44 14.10 -1.91
N LYS A 151 -5.58 15.08 -1.66
CA LYS A 151 -4.60 15.09 -0.56
C LYS A 151 -5.31 14.98 0.80
N ALA A 152 -6.32 15.81 1.04
CA ALA A 152 -7.07 15.80 2.30
C ALA A 152 -7.79 14.44 2.53
N ALA A 153 -8.38 13.87 1.48
CA ALA A 153 -9.00 12.54 1.55
C ALA A 153 -7.96 11.45 1.88
N ALA A 154 -6.80 11.46 1.21
CA ALA A 154 -5.72 10.51 1.48
C ALA A 154 -5.16 10.66 2.91
N GLU A 155 -4.98 11.88 3.40
CA GLU A 155 -4.53 12.17 4.77
C GLU A 155 -5.53 11.62 5.79
N THR A 156 -6.82 11.91 5.60
CA THR A 156 -7.91 11.39 6.45
C THR A 156 -7.92 9.87 6.47
N ALA A 157 -7.77 9.22 5.30
CA ALA A 157 -7.75 7.76 5.23
C ALA A 157 -6.51 7.15 5.93
N ALA A 158 -5.35 7.82 5.86
CA ALA A 158 -4.15 7.41 6.59
C ALA A 158 -4.34 7.54 8.11
N GLN A 159 -4.88 8.66 8.59
CA GLN A 159 -5.17 8.90 10.01
C GLN A 159 -6.21 7.88 10.54
N ASN A 160 -7.25 7.60 9.75
CA ASN A 160 -8.28 6.62 10.09
C ASN A 160 -7.72 5.19 10.21
N LEU A 161 -6.73 4.84 9.39
CA LEU A 161 -6.04 3.55 9.44
C LEU A 161 -5.14 3.46 10.69
N GLN A 162 -4.36 4.50 10.97
CA GLN A 162 -3.49 4.57 12.15
C GLN A 162 -4.28 4.58 13.47
N SER A 163 -5.48 5.15 13.47
CA SER A 163 -6.36 5.19 14.64
C SER A 163 -7.11 3.87 14.90
N THR A 164 -6.85 2.82 14.10
CA THR A 164 -7.50 1.52 14.32
C THR A 164 -6.99 0.90 15.63
N PRO A 165 -7.89 0.46 16.53
CA PRO A 165 -7.49 -0.24 17.74
C PRO A 165 -6.59 -1.44 17.44
N LYS A 166 -5.57 -1.64 18.27
CA LYS A 166 -4.74 -2.84 18.22
C LYS A 166 -5.54 -4.06 18.63
N LEU A 167 -5.20 -5.21 18.06
CA LEU A 167 -5.81 -6.47 18.45
C LEU A 167 -5.46 -6.81 19.90
N SER A 168 -6.44 -7.36 20.61
CA SER A 168 -6.29 -7.94 21.93
C SER A 168 -6.83 -9.37 21.96
N CYS A 169 -6.09 -10.28 22.55
CA CYS A 169 -6.51 -11.65 22.82
C CYS A 169 -7.61 -11.75 23.87
N ASP A 170 -7.80 -10.68 24.64
CA ASP A 170 -8.83 -10.59 25.66
C ASP A 170 -10.09 -9.85 25.16
N SER A 171 -10.16 -9.47 23.86
CA SER A 171 -11.37 -8.86 23.29
C SER A 171 -12.39 -9.92 22.84
N ASP A 172 -13.67 -9.57 22.93
CA ASP A 172 -14.78 -10.45 22.54
C ASP A 172 -14.89 -10.67 21.01
N GLY A 173 -14.06 -10.00 20.20
CA GLY A 173 -14.25 -9.96 18.74
C GLY A 173 -13.00 -9.69 17.88
N PRO A 174 -11.86 -10.38 18.06
CA PRO A 174 -10.62 -10.10 17.31
C PRO A 174 -10.77 -10.25 15.79
N LYS A 175 -11.72 -11.07 15.33
CA LYS A 175 -12.03 -11.22 13.90
C LYS A 175 -12.68 -9.97 13.32
N ALA A 176 -13.56 -9.31 14.07
CA ALA A 176 -14.20 -8.06 13.66
C ALA A 176 -13.17 -6.93 13.58
N ASP A 177 -12.27 -6.84 14.55
CA ASP A 177 -11.18 -5.84 14.57
C ASP A 177 -10.25 -5.99 13.36
N VAL A 178 -9.84 -7.23 13.03
CA VAL A 178 -9.05 -7.51 11.82
C VAL A 178 -9.80 -7.10 10.55
N GLN A 179 -11.10 -7.39 10.48
CA GLN A 179 -11.91 -7.03 9.32
C GLN A 179 -12.04 -5.50 9.18
N ALA A 180 -12.25 -4.79 10.29
CA ALA A 180 -12.30 -3.34 10.32
C ALA A 180 -10.97 -2.72 9.84
N PHE A 181 -9.82 -3.25 10.30
CA PHE A 181 -8.51 -2.82 9.81
C PHE A 181 -8.34 -3.06 8.31
N ARG A 182 -8.78 -4.21 7.79
CA ARG A 182 -8.73 -4.53 6.36
C ARG A 182 -9.55 -3.56 5.53
N ASN A 183 -10.77 -3.24 5.96
CA ASN A 183 -11.64 -2.30 5.26
C ASN A 183 -10.98 -0.90 5.21
N LYS A 184 -10.52 -0.38 6.36
CA LYS A 184 -9.79 0.90 6.42
C LYS A 184 -8.54 0.93 5.53
N ARG A 185 -7.84 -0.21 5.41
CA ARG A 185 -6.68 -0.32 4.51
C ARG A 185 -7.10 -0.21 3.04
N LEU A 186 -8.24 -0.76 2.65
CA LEU A 186 -8.78 -0.64 1.29
C LEU A 186 -9.20 0.80 0.99
N ASP A 187 -9.93 1.44 1.90
CA ASP A 187 -10.30 2.86 1.79
C ASP A 187 -9.06 3.74 1.58
N LYS A 188 -7.98 3.45 2.34
CA LYS A 188 -6.70 4.13 2.18
C LYS A 188 -6.06 3.88 0.82
N VAL A 189 -6.14 2.66 0.27
CA VAL A 189 -5.58 2.36 -1.06
C VAL A 189 -6.30 3.15 -2.14
N GLU A 190 -7.63 3.23 -2.07
CA GLU A 190 -8.45 4.00 -2.99
C GLU A 190 -8.10 5.50 -2.92
N ALA A 191 -8.13 6.10 -1.72
CA ALA A 191 -7.83 7.52 -1.53
C ALA A 191 -6.41 7.90 -1.99
N PHE A 192 -5.42 7.04 -1.75
CA PHE A 192 -4.06 7.25 -2.23
C PHE A 192 -3.95 7.11 -3.75
N GLY A 193 -4.74 6.22 -4.36
CA GLY A 193 -4.86 6.11 -5.81
C GLY A 193 -5.35 7.43 -6.40
N SER A 194 -6.46 7.96 -5.89
CA SER A 194 -7.01 9.25 -6.32
C SER A 194 -6.00 10.41 -6.15
N TYR A 195 -5.28 10.46 -5.02
CA TYR A 195 -4.27 11.50 -4.81
C TYR A 195 -3.11 11.39 -5.81
N ARG A 196 -2.57 10.19 -6.02
CA ARG A 196 -1.52 9.95 -7.02
C ARG A 196 -1.97 10.34 -8.43
N ASP A 197 -3.19 9.98 -8.81
CA ASP A 197 -3.70 10.21 -10.15
C ASP A 197 -3.97 11.72 -10.39
N ALA A 198 -4.47 12.44 -9.38
CA ALA A 198 -4.59 13.89 -9.41
C ALA A 198 -3.22 14.59 -9.58
N VAL A 199 -2.21 14.17 -8.81
CA VAL A 199 -0.85 14.71 -8.94
C VAL A 199 -0.24 14.38 -10.31
N LYS A 200 -0.46 13.17 -10.82
CA LYS A 200 0.02 12.77 -12.16
C LYS A 200 -0.62 13.63 -13.26
N ALA A 201 -1.92 13.90 -13.17
CA ALA A 201 -2.62 14.78 -14.10
C ALA A 201 -2.02 16.19 -14.06
N PHE A 202 -1.83 16.76 -12.86
CA PHE A 202 -1.19 18.06 -12.67
C PHE A 202 0.22 18.12 -13.29
N VAL A 203 1.08 17.15 -12.97
CA VAL A 203 2.45 17.05 -13.52
C VAL A 203 2.43 16.97 -15.05
N LYS A 204 1.51 16.19 -15.62
CA LYS A 204 1.39 16.04 -17.07
C LYS A 204 1.06 17.38 -17.72
N THR A 205 0.08 18.12 -17.20
CA THR A 205 -0.32 19.42 -17.74
C THR A 205 0.79 20.46 -17.62
N VAL A 206 1.46 20.55 -16.46
CA VAL A 206 2.60 21.46 -16.26
C VAL A 206 3.73 21.15 -17.24
N ARG A 207 4.02 19.87 -17.47
CA ARG A 207 5.04 19.45 -18.44
C ARG A 207 4.66 19.80 -19.88
N GLU A 208 3.39 19.63 -20.26
CA GLU A 208 2.90 20.01 -21.58
C GLU A 208 3.01 21.51 -21.82
N ALA A 209 2.67 22.34 -20.82
CA ALA A 209 2.87 23.78 -20.89
C ALA A 209 4.36 24.16 -20.99
N ALA A 210 5.24 23.50 -20.24
CA ALA A 210 6.69 23.74 -20.33
C ALA A 210 7.24 23.45 -21.74
N LYS A 211 6.81 22.34 -22.36
CA LYS A 211 7.23 21.99 -23.73
C LYS A 211 6.77 23.01 -24.77
N ALA A 212 5.59 23.60 -24.60
CA ALA A 212 5.08 24.62 -25.51
C ALA A 212 5.89 25.93 -25.45
N VAL A 213 6.44 26.27 -24.28
CA VAL A 213 7.33 27.43 -24.12
C VAL A 213 8.69 27.14 -24.78
N GLU A 214 9.26 25.95 -24.57
CA GLU A 214 10.55 25.58 -25.16
C GLU A 214 10.52 25.53 -26.70
N SER A 215 9.40 25.11 -27.30
CA SER A 215 9.25 25.13 -28.76
C SER A 215 9.15 26.54 -29.33
N ALA A 216 8.53 27.49 -28.61
CA ALA A 216 8.44 28.89 -29.03
C ALA A 216 9.81 29.59 -29.06
N ASP A 217 10.68 29.29 -28.08
CA ASP A 217 12.03 29.88 -28.01
C ASP A 217 12.99 29.34 -29.08
N SER A 218 12.71 28.15 -29.63
CA SER A 218 13.55 27.51 -30.65
C SER A 218 13.38 28.08 -32.07
N VAL A 219 12.35 28.91 -32.30
CA VAL A 219 12.14 29.60 -33.58
C VAL A 219 13.04 30.84 -33.65
N LYS A 220 14.33 30.62 -33.94
CA LYS A 220 15.29 31.69 -34.19
C LYS A 220 14.85 32.47 -35.45
N PRO A 221 14.72 33.80 -35.42
CA PRO A 221 14.41 34.57 -36.61
C PRO A 221 15.57 34.42 -37.60
N THR A 222 15.35 33.69 -38.69
CA THR A 222 16.21 33.77 -39.86
C THR A 222 16.02 35.17 -40.45
N ASN A 223 16.85 36.10 -40.00
CA ASN A 223 17.12 37.33 -40.74
C ASN A 223 17.79 36.92 -42.05
N ASP A 224 16.98 36.60 -43.06
CA ASP A 224 17.40 36.64 -44.46
C ASP A 224 17.54 38.12 -44.83
N GLY A 225 18.68 38.68 -44.40
CA GLY A 225 19.14 39.99 -44.81
C GLY A 225 19.57 39.95 -46.27
N GLY A 226 18.60 39.92 -47.18
CA GLY A 226 18.79 40.23 -48.59
C GLY A 226 18.94 41.73 -48.77
N THR A 227 20.17 42.23 -48.74
CA THR A 227 20.49 43.58 -49.23
C THR A 227 20.73 43.52 -50.74
N ASN A 228 19.88 44.23 -51.47
CA ASN A 228 20.07 44.62 -52.87
C ASN A 228 21.29 45.53 -53.05
#